data_AF-A0A2D2H039-F1
#
_entry.id   AF-A0A2D2H039-F1
#
_cell.length_a   1.000
_cell.length_b   1.000
_cell.length_c   1.000
_cell.angle_alpha   90.00
_cell.angle_beta   90.00
_cell.angle_gamma   90.00
#
_symmetry.space_group_name_H-M   'P 1'
#
loop_
_entity.id
_entity.type
_entity.pdbx_description
1 polymer ?
#
loop_
_entity_poly.entity_id
_entity_poly.type
_entity_poly.pdbx_seq_one_letter_code
_entity_poly.pdbx_strand_id
1 'polypeptide(L)'
;MQPVVAYYRVSTERQGRSGLGLNAQRERCTTFAVQNGLEIVEAFTEVETGKGSDALDRRPQLVLALAAAKRQRSVMLAAKLDRLSRDVHFIAGLMVQRVPFLVAELGADVDPFMLHIYAALAEKERRMISERTRAALAAHKRQGVRLGNPTNLNEAGRAGAAATAAEARRFAENVVPIILQAQVSGVTSLRGIAAVLDARGIRTPRGGRWGATQVRAVLARSAIR
;
A
#
# COMPACT_ATOMS: atom_id res chain seq x y z
N MET A 1 17.49 -25.11 -10.63
CA MET A 1 16.24 -24.68 -9.97
C MET A 1 15.62 -23.58 -10.80
N GLN A 2 14.29 -23.50 -10.88
CA GLN A 2 13.63 -22.44 -11.65
C GLN A 2 13.66 -21.13 -10.84
N PRO A 3 14.12 -20.01 -11.42
CA PRO A 3 14.18 -18.74 -10.69
C PRO A 3 12.78 -18.19 -10.44
N VAL A 4 12.57 -17.62 -9.26
CA VAL A 4 11.34 -16.93 -8.86
C VAL A 4 11.62 -15.61 -8.16
N VAL A 5 10.72 -14.65 -8.32
CA VAL A 5 10.77 -13.36 -7.64
C VAL A 5 9.73 -13.35 -6.52
N ALA A 6 10.17 -13.23 -5.28
CA ALA A 6 9.27 -13.22 -4.13
C ALA A 6 8.70 -11.81 -3.88
N TYR A 7 7.43 -11.74 -3.49
CA TYR A 7 6.77 -10.50 -3.09
C TYR A 7 6.08 -10.65 -1.73
N TYR A 8 6.38 -9.70 -0.84
CA TYR A 8 5.85 -9.64 0.51
C TYR A 8 5.09 -8.34 0.75
N ARG A 9 4.05 -8.38 1.58
CA ARG A 9 3.28 -7.17 1.93
C ARG A 9 2.99 -7.09 3.42
N VAL A 10 3.23 -5.92 4.02
CA VAL A 10 2.94 -5.61 5.44
C VAL A 10 2.22 -4.26 5.59
N SER A 11 1.27 -4.17 6.53
CA SER A 11 0.59 -2.91 6.88
C SER A 11 1.37 -2.14 7.95
N THR A 12 1.53 -0.84 7.76
CA THR A 12 2.46 0.01 8.55
C THR A 12 2.11 0.29 10.01
N GLU A 13 0.87 0.22 10.48
CA GLU A 13 0.58 0.94 11.73
C GLU A 13 0.99 0.26 13.05
N ARG A 14 1.17 -1.07 13.12
CA ARG A 14 1.51 -1.74 14.40
C ARG A 14 2.09 -3.16 14.30
N GLN A 15 1.92 -3.85 13.18
CA GLN A 15 2.40 -5.24 12.99
C GLN A 15 3.86 -5.34 12.53
N GLY A 16 4.47 -4.24 12.09
CA GLY A 16 5.92 -4.20 11.83
C GLY A 16 6.78 -4.41 13.08
N ARG A 17 6.21 -4.25 14.29
CA ARG A 17 6.96 -4.31 15.56
C ARG A 17 7.38 -5.71 16.01
N SER A 18 6.78 -6.79 15.50
CA SER A 18 7.17 -8.16 15.88
C SER A 18 7.88 -8.94 14.77
N GLY A 19 7.87 -8.47 13.51
CA GLY A 19 8.45 -9.19 12.36
C GLY A 19 7.74 -10.50 11.99
N LEU A 20 6.88 -11.04 12.86
CA LEU A 20 6.23 -12.36 12.73
C LEU A 20 5.45 -12.52 11.42
N GLY A 21 4.70 -11.51 11.00
CA GLY A 21 3.92 -11.58 9.77
C GLY A 21 4.76 -11.58 8.48
N LEU A 22 5.93 -10.96 8.50
CA LEU A 22 6.87 -10.97 7.37
C LEU A 22 7.71 -12.24 7.37
N ASN A 23 8.18 -12.66 8.54
CA ASN A 23 8.93 -13.89 8.71
C ASN A 23 8.10 -15.11 8.31
N ALA A 24 6.83 -15.19 8.71
CA ALA A 24 5.93 -16.26 8.29
C ALA A 24 5.69 -16.27 6.77
N GLN A 25 5.66 -15.10 6.12
CA GLN A 25 5.56 -15.02 4.66
C GLN A 25 6.85 -15.52 3.99
N ARG A 26 8.02 -15.07 4.47
CA ARG A 26 9.33 -15.51 3.96
C ARG A 26 9.50 -17.01 4.13
N GLU A 27 9.30 -17.53 5.33
CA GLU A 27 9.39 -18.95 5.64
C GLU A 27 8.49 -19.77 4.73
N ARG A 28 7.22 -19.40 4.59
CA ARG A 28 6.30 -20.09 3.68
C ARG A 28 6.77 -20.09 2.23
N CYS A 29 7.25 -18.96 1.73
CA CYS A 29 7.76 -18.87 0.36
C CYS A 29 9.05 -19.70 0.19
N THR A 30 9.96 -19.65 1.16
CA THR A 30 11.20 -20.43 1.14
C THR A 30 10.92 -21.93 1.19
N THR A 31 10.07 -22.39 2.10
CA THR A 31 9.67 -23.80 2.20
C THR A 31 9.04 -24.27 0.91
N PHE A 32 8.10 -23.49 0.36
CA PHE A 32 7.45 -23.81 -0.91
C PHE A 32 8.45 -23.85 -2.07
N ALA A 33 9.38 -22.90 -2.12
CA ALA A 33 10.39 -22.84 -3.17
C ALA A 33 11.30 -24.08 -3.14
N VAL A 34 11.81 -24.45 -1.96
CA VAL A 34 12.65 -25.64 -1.76
C VAL A 34 11.89 -26.92 -2.15
N GLN A 35 10.63 -27.07 -1.71
CA GLN A 35 9.81 -28.24 -2.01
C GLN A 35 9.50 -28.42 -3.51
N ASN A 36 9.51 -27.33 -4.28
CA ASN A 36 9.16 -27.34 -5.70
C ASN A 36 10.36 -27.08 -6.61
N GLY A 37 11.60 -27.15 -6.09
CA GLY A 37 12.81 -26.93 -6.89
C GLY A 37 12.94 -25.52 -7.48
N LEU A 38 12.36 -24.53 -6.81
CA LEU A 38 12.40 -23.12 -7.15
C LEU A 38 13.49 -22.39 -6.35
N GLU A 39 14.04 -21.34 -6.93
CA GLU A 39 15.07 -20.50 -6.31
C GLU A 39 14.60 -19.06 -6.23
N ILE A 40 14.53 -18.49 -5.02
CA ILE A 40 14.16 -17.08 -4.83
C ILE A 40 15.39 -16.22 -5.17
N VAL A 41 15.42 -15.65 -6.37
CA VAL A 41 16.55 -14.84 -6.87
C VAL A 41 16.46 -13.38 -6.48
N GLU A 42 15.25 -12.87 -6.25
CA GLU A 42 15.00 -11.49 -5.86
C GLU A 42 13.73 -11.42 -4.99
N ALA A 43 13.70 -10.49 -4.03
CA ALA A 43 12.58 -10.37 -3.11
C ALA A 43 12.22 -8.91 -2.84
N PHE A 44 10.94 -8.57 -3.01
CA PHE A 44 10.42 -7.22 -2.85
C PHE A 44 9.45 -7.15 -1.67
N THR A 45 9.57 -6.13 -0.83
CA THR A 45 8.72 -5.98 0.37
C THR A 45 7.97 -4.66 0.31
N GLU A 46 6.65 -4.74 0.17
CA GLU A 46 5.76 -3.59 0.15
C GLU A 46 5.30 -3.22 1.56
N VAL A 47 5.37 -1.91 1.84
CA VAL A 47 5.04 -1.33 3.15
C VAL A 47 3.85 -0.39 2.97
N GLU A 48 2.65 -0.86 3.33
CA GLU A 48 1.40 -0.16 3.06
C GLU A 48 1.11 0.90 4.16
N THR A 49 1.20 2.19 3.81
CA THR A 49 0.83 3.34 4.66
C THR A 49 -0.68 3.61 4.62
N GLY A 50 -1.45 2.99 5.52
CA GLY A 50 -2.88 3.26 5.73
C GLY A 50 -3.87 2.39 4.93
N LYS A 51 -5.17 2.52 5.24
CA LYS A 51 -6.26 1.85 4.51
C LYS A 51 -6.55 2.59 3.20
N GLY A 52 -6.22 2.01 2.06
CA GLY A 52 -6.68 2.58 0.79
C GLY A 52 -6.33 1.76 -0.44
N SER A 53 -7.39 1.29 -1.11
CA SER A 53 -7.49 0.77 -2.50
C SER A 53 -6.27 0.03 -3.07
N ASP A 54 -6.47 -1.22 -3.46
CA ASP A 54 -5.53 -2.03 -4.24
C ASP A 54 -5.23 -1.39 -5.62
N ALA A 55 -4.44 -0.31 -5.66
CA ALA A 55 -4.03 0.39 -6.88
C ALA A 55 -2.51 0.26 -7.07
N LEU A 56 -2.06 -0.06 -8.29
CA LEU A 56 -0.64 -0.29 -8.62
C LEU A 56 0.21 0.97 -8.35
N ASP A 57 -0.35 2.16 -8.53
CA ASP A 57 0.33 3.44 -8.32
C ASP A 57 0.78 3.64 -6.86
N ARG A 58 0.18 2.92 -5.91
CA ARG A 58 0.54 2.93 -4.49
C ARG A 58 1.39 1.72 -4.10
N ARG A 59 1.86 0.93 -5.08
CA ARG A 59 2.63 -0.29 -4.88
C ARG A 59 3.92 -0.30 -5.72
N PRO A 60 4.87 0.60 -5.41
CA PRO A 60 6.11 0.68 -6.17
C PRO A 60 6.91 -0.63 -6.12
N GLN A 61 6.88 -1.36 -4.99
CA GLN A 61 7.62 -2.61 -4.85
C GLN A 61 7.01 -3.73 -5.68
N LEU A 62 5.69 -3.75 -5.83
CA LEU A 62 5.02 -4.69 -6.73
C LEU A 62 5.35 -4.41 -8.19
N VAL A 63 5.38 -3.13 -8.61
CA VAL A 63 5.78 -2.76 -9.97
C VAL A 63 7.22 -3.22 -10.26
N LEU A 64 8.14 -3.00 -9.31
CA LEU A 64 9.52 -3.46 -9.42
C LEU A 64 9.61 -4.99 -9.49
N ALA A 65 8.82 -5.70 -8.67
CA ALA A 65 8.77 -7.16 -8.68
C ALA A 65 8.28 -7.71 -10.02
N LEU A 66 7.23 -7.12 -10.60
CA LEU A 66 6.71 -7.49 -11.92
C LEU A 66 7.75 -7.24 -13.02
N ALA A 67 8.42 -6.10 -12.98
CA ALA A 67 9.47 -5.76 -13.94
C ALA A 67 10.67 -6.72 -13.84
N ALA A 68 11.07 -7.08 -12.61
CA ALA A 68 12.11 -8.06 -12.34
C ALA A 68 11.74 -9.45 -12.88
N ALA A 69 10.54 -9.93 -12.56
CA ALA A 69 10.04 -11.21 -13.03
C ALA A 69 9.99 -11.29 -14.56
N LYS A 70 9.50 -10.24 -15.21
CA LYS A 70 9.45 -10.14 -16.66
C LYS A 70 10.84 -10.14 -17.31
N ARG A 71 11.80 -9.40 -16.73
CA ARG A 71 13.19 -9.33 -17.21
C ARG A 71 13.87 -10.69 -17.14
N GLN A 72 13.62 -11.44 -16.07
CA GLN A 72 14.22 -12.74 -15.82
C GLN A 72 13.43 -13.92 -16.43
N ARG A 73 12.27 -13.64 -17.05
CA ARG A 73 11.30 -14.66 -17.49
C ARG A 73 10.95 -15.64 -16.37
N SER A 74 10.89 -15.13 -15.14
CA SER A 74 10.65 -15.89 -13.92
C SER A 74 9.21 -15.73 -13.45
N VAL A 75 8.84 -16.56 -12.48
CA VAL A 75 7.51 -16.58 -11.87
C VAL A 75 7.51 -15.73 -10.62
N MET A 76 6.44 -15.00 -10.38
CA MET A 76 6.26 -14.27 -9.13
C MET A 76 5.71 -15.20 -8.03
N LEU A 77 6.34 -15.19 -6.86
CA LEU A 77 5.94 -16.00 -5.70
C LEU A 77 5.39 -15.11 -4.58
N ALA A 78 4.19 -15.44 -4.10
CA ALA A 78 3.60 -14.81 -2.92
C ALA A 78 3.13 -15.87 -1.91
N ALA A 79 3.14 -15.52 -0.62
CA ALA A 79 2.75 -16.45 0.43
C ALA A 79 1.25 -16.81 0.41
N LYS A 80 0.39 -15.80 0.13
CA LYS A 80 -1.08 -15.91 0.09
C LYS A 80 -1.66 -14.92 -0.93
N LEU A 81 -2.85 -15.21 -1.44
CA LEU A 81 -3.52 -14.36 -2.44
C LEU A 81 -3.76 -12.94 -1.91
N ASP A 82 -4.16 -12.83 -0.63
CA ASP A 82 -4.48 -11.56 0.02
C ASP A 82 -3.27 -10.62 0.21
N ARG A 83 -2.04 -11.12 -0.03
CA ARG A 83 -0.80 -10.33 -0.04
C ARG A 83 -0.59 -9.62 -1.37
N LEU A 84 -0.96 -10.26 -2.49
CA LEU A 84 -0.90 -9.66 -3.82
C LEU A 84 -1.92 -8.53 -3.95
N SER A 85 -3.16 -8.82 -3.58
CA SER A 85 -4.26 -7.87 -3.52
C SER A 85 -5.47 -8.49 -2.88
N ARG A 86 -6.38 -7.63 -2.45
CA ARG A 86 -7.67 -8.05 -1.94
C ARG A 86 -8.85 -7.64 -2.83
N ASP A 87 -8.54 -7.11 -4.00
CA ASP A 87 -9.45 -6.69 -5.06
C ASP A 87 -9.29 -7.63 -6.26
N VAL A 88 -10.42 -8.19 -6.71
CA VAL A 88 -10.50 -9.08 -7.87
C VAL A 88 -10.06 -8.39 -9.14
N HIS A 89 -10.44 -7.13 -9.29
CA HIS A 89 -10.10 -6.33 -10.45
C HIS A 89 -8.59 -6.15 -10.56
N PHE A 90 -7.92 -5.98 -9.42
CA PHE A 90 -6.47 -5.89 -9.37
C PHE A 90 -5.79 -7.21 -9.74
N ILE A 91 -6.25 -8.34 -9.20
CA ILE A 91 -5.69 -9.66 -9.53
C ILE A 91 -5.88 -9.96 -11.02
N ALA A 92 -7.04 -9.61 -11.57
CA ALA A 92 -7.26 -9.70 -13.01
C ALA A 92 -6.34 -8.79 -13.83
N GLY A 93 -6.10 -7.56 -13.35
CA GLY A 93 -5.16 -6.62 -13.96
C GLY A 93 -3.71 -7.14 -13.95
N LEU A 94 -3.31 -7.89 -12.92
CA LEU A 94 -1.99 -8.52 -12.88
C LEU A 94 -1.83 -9.59 -13.98
N MET A 95 -2.90 -10.29 -14.35
CA MET A 95 -2.85 -11.29 -15.43
C MET A 95 -2.64 -10.65 -16.81
N VAL A 96 -3.08 -9.41 -17.01
CA VAL A 96 -2.78 -8.62 -18.21
C VAL A 96 -1.27 -8.38 -18.36
N GLN A 97 -0.51 -8.35 -17.26
CA GLN A 97 0.95 -8.17 -17.28
C GLN A 97 1.71 -9.39 -17.82
N ARG A 98 1.03 -10.53 -18.05
CA ARG A 98 1.60 -11.78 -18.59
C ARG A 98 2.80 -12.30 -17.80
N VAL A 99 2.84 -12.03 -16.49
CA VAL A 99 3.78 -12.63 -15.56
C VAL A 99 3.08 -13.80 -14.87
N PRO A 100 3.63 -15.02 -14.87
CA PRO A 100 3.04 -16.12 -14.12
C PRO A 100 3.15 -15.87 -12.61
N PHE A 101 2.16 -16.33 -11.85
CA PHE A 101 2.13 -16.21 -10.39
C PHE A 101 2.00 -17.58 -9.73
N LEU A 102 2.73 -17.75 -8.64
CA LEU A 102 2.59 -18.85 -7.69
C LEU A 102 2.19 -18.30 -6.34
N VAL A 103 1.21 -18.96 -5.74
CA VAL A 103 0.74 -18.67 -4.39
C VAL A 103 1.01 -19.89 -3.54
N ALA A 104 1.93 -19.77 -2.58
CA ALA A 104 2.38 -20.91 -1.77
C ALA A 104 1.23 -21.59 -0.99
N GLU A 105 0.17 -20.85 -0.64
CA GLU A 105 -1.04 -21.40 -0.01
C GLU A 105 -1.93 -22.22 -0.94
N LEU A 106 -1.86 -21.99 -2.26
CA LEU A 106 -2.71 -22.64 -3.26
C LEU A 106 -2.02 -23.81 -3.96
N GLY A 107 -0.69 -23.88 -3.93
CA GLY A 107 0.10 -24.95 -4.55
C GLY A 107 0.82 -24.53 -5.83
N ALA A 108 1.60 -25.45 -6.41
CA ALA A 108 2.41 -25.20 -7.61
C ALA A 108 1.59 -25.26 -8.91
N ASP A 109 0.50 -26.02 -8.92
CA ASP A 109 -0.28 -26.34 -10.13
C ASP A 109 -1.53 -25.46 -10.29
N VAL A 110 -1.52 -24.26 -9.71
CA VAL A 110 -2.69 -23.38 -9.70
C VAL A 110 -2.84 -22.70 -11.06
N ASP A 111 -3.87 -23.10 -11.79
CA ASP A 111 -4.27 -22.47 -13.04
C ASP A 111 -4.59 -20.97 -12.83
N PRO A 112 -4.15 -20.05 -13.71
CA PRO A 112 -4.60 -18.67 -13.74
C PRO A 112 -6.13 -18.47 -13.61
N PHE A 113 -6.95 -19.37 -14.14
CA PHE A 113 -8.40 -19.37 -13.95
C PHE A 113 -8.80 -19.56 -12.47
N MET A 114 -8.13 -20.46 -11.76
CA MET A 114 -8.38 -20.70 -10.34
C MET A 114 -8.02 -19.46 -9.51
N LEU A 115 -6.96 -18.73 -9.87
CA LEU A 115 -6.61 -17.47 -9.21
C LEU A 115 -7.76 -16.44 -9.31
N HIS A 116 -8.46 -16.35 -10.45
CA HIS A 116 -9.63 -15.48 -10.60
C HIS A 116 -10.79 -15.90 -9.70
N ILE A 117 -11.08 -17.20 -9.61
CA ILE A 117 -12.12 -17.72 -8.73
C ILE A 117 -11.79 -17.42 -7.27
N TYR A 118 -10.56 -17.69 -6.84
CA TYR A 118 -10.12 -17.41 -5.46
C TYR A 118 -10.19 -15.93 -5.12
N ALA A 119 -9.82 -15.07 -6.06
CA ALA A 119 -9.97 -13.63 -5.89
C ALA A 119 -11.45 -13.26 -5.68
N ALA A 120 -12.34 -13.73 -6.56
CA ALA A 120 -13.78 -13.44 -6.50
C ALA A 120 -14.41 -13.92 -5.18
N LEU A 121 -14.02 -15.12 -4.74
CA LEU A 121 -14.48 -15.67 -3.47
C LEU A 121 -14.01 -14.83 -2.28
N ALA A 122 -12.75 -14.42 -2.25
CA ALA A 122 -12.19 -13.59 -1.18
C ALA A 122 -12.86 -12.20 -1.09
N GLU A 123 -13.23 -11.61 -2.22
CA GLU A 123 -13.99 -10.35 -2.25
C GLU A 123 -15.40 -10.54 -1.68
N LYS A 124 -16.11 -11.60 -2.10
CA LYS A 124 -17.43 -11.94 -1.60
C LYS A 124 -17.41 -12.18 -0.09
N GLU A 125 -16.43 -12.94 0.41
CA GLU A 125 -16.28 -13.21 1.84
C GLU A 125 -16.09 -11.91 2.65
N ARG A 126 -15.22 -11.00 2.18
CA ARG A 126 -15.07 -9.69 2.84
C ARG A 126 -16.39 -8.92 2.88
N ARG A 127 -17.11 -8.90 1.76
CA ARG A 127 -18.39 -8.19 1.66
C ARG A 127 -19.37 -8.75 2.68
N MET A 128 -19.50 -10.07 2.76
CA MET A 128 -20.36 -10.75 3.75
C MET A 128 -19.94 -10.47 5.19
N ILE A 129 -18.63 -10.47 5.52
CA ILE A 129 -18.14 -10.10 6.85
C ILE A 129 -18.56 -8.66 7.18
N SER A 130 -18.37 -7.73 6.25
CA SER A 130 -18.74 -6.33 6.44
C SER A 130 -20.25 -6.16 6.65
N GLU A 131 -21.06 -6.84 5.84
CA GLU A 131 -22.52 -6.86 5.96
C GLU A 131 -22.97 -7.41 7.31
N ARG A 132 -22.40 -8.55 7.74
CA ARG A 132 -22.70 -9.17 9.02
C ARG A 132 -22.32 -8.28 10.19
N THR A 133 -21.15 -7.63 10.15
CA THR A 133 -20.75 -6.67 11.17
C THR A 133 -21.70 -5.48 11.22
N ARG A 134 -22.09 -4.90 10.07
CA ARG A 134 -23.07 -3.81 10.03
C ARG A 134 -24.42 -4.23 10.58
N ALA A 135 -24.92 -5.41 10.20
CA ALA A 135 -26.18 -5.95 10.70
C ALA A 135 -26.13 -6.15 12.22
N ALA A 136 -25.04 -6.72 12.74
CA ALA A 136 -24.83 -6.91 14.16
C ALA A 136 -24.80 -5.56 14.91
N LEU A 137 -24.05 -4.57 14.43
CA LEU A 137 -24.01 -3.24 15.01
C LEU A 137 -25.37 -2.54 14.97
N ALA A 138 -26.12 -2.68 13.88
CA ALA A 138 -27.47 -2.14 13.77
C ALA A 138 -28.43 -2.78 14.78
N ALA A 139 -28.33 -4.10 14.99
CA ALA A 139 -29.11 -4.80 16.01
C ALA A 139 -28.76 -4.33 17.43
N HIS A 140 -27.48 -4.21 17.76
CA HIS A 140 -27.02 -3.69 19.06
C HIS A 140 -27.52 -2.25 19.28
N LYS A 141 -27.49 -1.40 18.25
CA LYS A 141 -28.02 -0.03 18.31
C LYS A 141 -29.53 -0.02 18.58
N ARG A 142 -30.31 -0.93 17.94
CA ARG A 142 -31.76 -1.08 18.22
C ARG A 142 -32.05 -1.56 19.64
N GLN A 143 -31.16 -2.37 20.22
CA GLN A 143 -31.21 -2.82 21.61
C GLN A 143 -30.75 -1.73 22.60
N GLY A 144 -30.47 -0.51 22.15
CA GLY A 144 -30.06 0.61 23.01
C GLY A 144 -28.59 0.58 23.42
N VAL A 145 -27.78 -0.37 22.91
CA VAL A 145 -26.35 -0.42 23.18
C VAL A 145 -25.68 0.80 22.53
N ARG A 146 -25.03 1.63 23.35
CA ARG A 146 -24.19 2.74 22.86
C ARG A 146 -22.93 2.17 22.22
N LEU A 147 -22.80 2.35 20.91
CA LEU A 147 -21.63 1.97 20.15
C LEU A 147 -20.55 3.06 20.22
N GLY A 148 -19.28 2.64 20.27
CA GLY A 148 -18.12 3.53 20.39
C GLY A 148 -17.79 3.88 21.85
N ASN A 149 -16.70 4.62 22.05
CA ASN A 149 -16.32 5.12 23.37
C ASN A 149 -16.45 6.65 23.42
N PRO A 150 -17.56 7.20 23.95
CA PRO A 150 -17.76 8.65 23.98
C PRO A 150 -16.87 9.38 24.99
N THR A 151 -16.19 8.68 25.91
CA THR A 151 -15.39 9.32 26.96
C THR A 151 -14.04 9.82 26.47
N ASN A 152 -13.55 9.32 25.34
CA ASN A 152 -12.21 9.66 24.82
C ASN A 152 -12.24 10.54 23.56
N LEU A 153 -13.39 11.11 23.15
CA LEU A 153 -13.51 11.87 21.89
C LEU A 153 -12.52 13.05 21.81
N ASN A 154 -12.31 13.77 22.92
CA ASN A 154 -11.35 14.87 22.97
C ASN A 154 -9.89 14.40 22.90
N GLU A 155 -9.59 13.24 23.47
CA GLU A 155 -8.26 12.63 23.41
C GLU A 155 -7.98 12.07 22.01
N ALA A 156 -8.94 11.34 21.44
CA ALA A 156 -8.89 10.83 20.08
C ALA A 156 -8.79 11.96 19.05
N GLY A 157 -9.53 13.07 19.25
CA GLY A 157 -9.44 14.28 18.43
C GLY A 157 -8.05 14.92 18.49
N ARG A 158 -7.48 15.08 19.69
CA ARG A 158 -6.12 15.59 19.88
C ARG A 158 -5.07 14.68 19.23
N ALA A 159 -5.19 13.36 19.43
CA ALA A 159 -4.30 12.38 18.83
C ALA A 159 -4.39 12.38 17.29
N GLY A 160 -5.60 12.48 16.73
CA GLY A 160 -5.81 12.56 15.28
C GLY A 160 -5.25 13.86 14.69
N ALA A 161 -5.42 15.00 15.37
CA ALA A 161 -4.82 16.26 14.96
C ALA A 161 -3.29 16.22 15.00
N ALA A 162 -2.71 15.65 16.06
CA ALA A 162 -1.27 15.46 16.20
C ALA A 162 -0.69 14.54 15.11
N ALA A 163 -1.36 13.42 14.83
CA ALA A 163 -0.97 12.51 13.75
C ALA A 163 -1.01 13.19 12.37
N THR A 164 -2.08 13.94 12.09
CA THR A 164 -2.26 14.71 10.86
C THR A 164 -1.17 15.78 10.71
N ALA A 165 -0.83 16.48 11.81
CA ALA A 165 0.23 17.48 11.81
C ALA A 165 1.61 16.85 11.56
N ALA A 166 1.89 15.70 12.18
CA ALA A 166 3.14 14.96 11.98
C ALA A 166 3.29 14.44 10.54
N GLU A 167 2.22 13.97 9.92
CA GLU A 167 2.21 13.58 8.50
C GLU A 167 2.44 14.79 7.58
N ALA A 168 1.75 15.91 7.83
CA ALA A 168 1.96 17.14 7.07
C ALA A 168 3.39 17.68 7.19
N ARG A 169 4.03 17.53 8.36
CA ARG A 169 5.44 17.90 8.58
C ARG A 169 6.39 17.01 7.78
N ARG A 170 6.23 15.68 7.86
CA ARG A 170 7.03 14.73 7.07
C ARG A 170 6.92 14.96 5.58
N PHE A 171 5.70 15.23 5.10
CA PHE A 171 5.50 15.58 3.70
C PHE A 171 6.23 16.88 3.33
N ALA A 172 6.16 17.91 4.17
CA ALA A 172 6.86 19.16 3.94
C ALA A 172 8.39 18.96 3.90
N GLU A 173 8.95 18.17 4.82
CA GLU A 173 10.38 17.84 4.85
C GLU A 173 10.87 17.19 3.54
N ASN A 174 10.05 16.37 2.90
CA ASN A 174 10.38 15.76 1.61
C ASN A 174 10.31 16.74 0.43
N VAL A 175 9.40 17.72 0.48
CA VAL A 175 9.16 18.65 -0.65
C VAL A 175 10.01 19.92 -0.58
N VAL A 176 10.36 20.38 0.62
CA VAL A 176 11.14 21.61 0.84
C VAL A 176 12.48 21.61 0.08
N PRO A 177 13.30 20.54 0.08
CA PRO A 177 14.54 20.52 -0.71
C PRO A 177 14.32 20.79 -2.20
N ILE A 178 13.20 20.32 -2.75
CA ILE A 178 12.83 20.51 -4.16
C ILE A 178 12.41 21.96 -4.40
N ILE A 179 11.67 22.56 -3.47
CA ILE A 179 11.30 23.98 -3.50
C ILE A 179 12.57 24.85 -3.45
N LEU A 180 13.49 24.57 -2.53
CA LEU A 180 14.76 25.30 -2.41
C LEU A 180 15.59 25.18 -3.69
N GLN A 181 15.66 23.99 -4.30
CA GLN A 181 16.36 23.80 -5.57
C GLN A 181 15.73 24.66 -6.70
N ALA A 182 14.40 24.74 -6.76
CA ALA A 182 13.71 25.60 -7.73
C ALA A 182 14.02 27.09 -7.50
N GLN A 183 14.11 27.52 -6.24
CA GLN A 183 14.49 28.90 -5.88
C GLN A 183 15.92 29.22 -6.29
N VAL A 184 16.88 28.32 -6.03
CA VAL A 184 18.28 28.47 -6.47
C VAL A 184 18.39 28.53 -8.00
N SER A 185 17.48 27.84 -8.71
CA SER A 185 17.39 27.88 -10.18
C SER A 185 16.72 29.16 -10.71
N GLY A 186 16.43 30.14 -9.86
CA GLY A 186 15.87 31.45 -10.23
C GLY A 186 14.35 31.56 -10.12
N VAL A 187 13.63 30.50 -9.72
CA VAL A 187 12.17 30.54 -9.59
C VAL A 187 11.77 31.00 -8.19
N THR A 188 11.51 32.29 -8.03
CA THR A 188 11.24 32.91 -6.72
C THR A 188 9.75 33.05 -6.39
N SER A 189 8.86 33.02 -7.39
CA SER A 189 7.43 33.16 -7.16
C SER A 189 6.78 31.85 -6.70
N LEU A 190 5.85 31.93 -5.74
CA LEU A 190 5.13 30.74 -5.24
C LEU A 190 4.33 30.02 -6.34
N ARG A 191 3.81 30.77 -7.33
CA ARG A 191 3.14 30.19 -8.51
C ARG A 191 4.14 29.49 -9.43
N GLY A 192 5.32 30.08 -9.63
CA GLY A 192 6.39 29.45 -10.42
C GLY A 192 6.87 28.15 -9.76
N ILE A 193 7.07 28.16 -8.44
CA ILE A 193 7.43 26.95 -7.69
C ILE A 193 6.35 25.88 -7.82
N ALA A 194 5.07 26.26 -7.71
CA ALA A 194 3.96 25.32 -7.93
C ALA A 194 4.00 24.69 -9.32
N ALA A 195 4.26 25.48 -10.37
CA ALA A 195 4.40 24.98 -11.74
C ALA A 195 5.59 24.01 -11.89
N VAL A 196 6.72 24.29 -11.23
CA VAL A 196 7.88 23.38 -11.21
C VAL A 196 7.55 22.05 -10.53
N LEU A 197 6.84 22.08 -9.40
CA LEU A 197 6.43 20.87 -8.69
C LEU A 197 5.48 20.02 -9.55
N ASP A 198 4.50 20.64 -10.20
CA ASP A 198 3.58 19.95 -11.11
C ASP A 198 4.29 19.40 -12.35
N ALA A 199 5.23 20.16 -12.94
CA ALA A 199 6.02 19.72 -14.10
C ALA A 199 6.94 18.52 -13.75
N ARG A 200 7.42 18.44 -12.51
CA ARG A 200 8.17 17.29 -11.98
C ARG A 200 7.28 16.12 -11.55
N GLY A 201 5.96 16.20 -11.76
CA GLY A 201 5.02 15.14 -11.41
C GLY A 201 4.77 14.99 -9.91
N ILE A 202 5.23 15.92 -9.08
CA ILE A 202 5.04 15.86 -7.63
C ILE A 202 3.61 16.31 -7.35
N ARG A 203 2.79 15.43 -6.76
CA ARG A 203 1.41 15.75 -6.39
C ARG A 203 1.32 16.26 -4.95
N THR A 204 0.30 17.06 -4.68
CA THR A 204 -0.05 17.45 -3.31
C THR A 204 -0.46 16.23 -2.49
N PRO A 205 -0.52 16.30 -1.14
CA PRO A 205 -0.87 15.15 -0.30
C PRO A 205 -2.20 14.46 -0.64
N ARG A 206 -3.13 15.19 -1.27
CA ARG A 206 -4.44 14.67 -1.70
C ARG A 206 -4.49 14.33 -3.20
N GLY A 207 -3.35 14.30 -3.89
CA GLY A 207 -3.26 13.95 -5.31
C GLY A 207 -3.57 15.10 -6.29
N GLY A 208 -3.90 16.31 -5.79
CA GLY A 208 -4.20 17.47 -6.63
C GLY A 208 -2.95 18.20 -7.16
N ARG A 209 -3.18 19.15 -8.08
CA ARG A 209 -2.18 20.10 -8.59
C ARG A 209 -1.72 21.10 -7.52
N TRP A 210 -0.54 21.66 -7.71
CA TRP A 210 0.04 22.64 -6.79
C TRP A 210 -0.50 24.05 -7.06
N GLY A 211 -0.80 24.76 -5.98
CA GLY A 211 -1.09 26.19 -5.98
C GLY A 211 -0.19 26.95 -5.01
N ALA A 212 -0.09 28.27 -5.21
CA ALA A 212 0.76 29.14 -4.38
C ALA A 212 0.48 29.03 -2.87
N THR A 213 -0.78 28.84 -2.47
CA THR A 213 -1.17 28.66 -1.06
C THR A 213 -0.60 27.39 -0.45
N GLN A 214 -0.50 26.31 -1.22
CA GLN A 214 0.05 25.03 -0.75
C GLN A 214 1.57 25.10 -0.62
N VAL A 215 2.24 25.75 -1.58
CA VAL A 215 3.69 26.01 -1.50
C VAL A 215 4.01 26.84 -0.25
N ARG A 216 3.24 27.91 0.00
CA ARG A 216 3.38 28.73 1.22
C ARG A 216 3.18 27.91 2.48
N ALA A 217 2.15 27.05 2.52
CA ALA A 217 1.86 26.22 3.67
C ALA A 217 2.97 25.18 3.97
N VAL A 218 3.64 24.68 2.93
CA VAL A 218 4.80 23.78 3.09
C VAL A 218 6.00 24.52 3.67
N LEU A 219 6.34 25.68 3.11
CA LEU A 219 7.45 26.52 3.59
C LEU A 219 7.22 27.02 5.03
N ALA A 220 6.00 27.41 5.38
CA ALA A 220 5.66 27.83 6.73
C ALA A 220 5.85 26.70 7.76
N ARG A 221 5.61 25.44 7.37
CA ARG A 221 5.78 24.27 8.26
C ARG A 221 7.25 23.87 8.45
N SER A 222 8.12 24.17 7.49
CA SER A 222 9.56 23.91 7.63
C SER A 222 10.30 24.99 8.41
N ALA A 223 9.74 26.21 8.47
CA ALA A 223 10.30 27.31 9.25
C ALA A 223 10.09 27.15 10.77
N ILE A 224 9.14 26.31 11.18
CA ILE A 224 8.91 25.96 12.59
C ILE A 224 9.91 24.85 12.95
N ARG A 225 11.13 25.26 13.31
CA ARG A 225 12.17 24.37 13.84
C ARG A 225 12.37 24.63 15.32
#